data_AF-A0A271J4G1-F1
#
_entry.id   AF-A0A271J4G1-F1
#
_cell.length_a   1.000
_cell.length_b   1.000
_cell.length_c   1.000
_cell.angle_alpha   90.00
_cell.angle_beta   90.00
_cell.angle_gamma   90.00
#
_symmetry.space_group_name_H-M   'P 1'
#
loop_
_entity.id
_entity.type
_entity.pdbx_description
1 polymer ?
#
loop_
_entity_poly.entity_id
_entity_poly.type
_entity_poly.pdbx_seq_one_letter_code
_entity_poly.pdbx_strand_id
1 'polypeptide(L)'
;MTTAAEIARDLLRIGAVSLRPDDPFTWASGRLSPVYTDNRLILSYPEVRSRVADAFLQALAEAGEVDAVSATATAGIPHGALLADRAGLPFSYVRSAAKGHGRQNRIEGRVEAGQRLVLVEDLVSTGGSVLSAAEALREAGAEVVAVLAVFTYGFPEAERAFAEAGVPLVTLTDFTSLADAARQSGALADGALTALHDWRADPTGWSERRRGEG
;
A
#
# COMPACT_ATOMS: atom_id res chain seq x y z
N MET A 1 -2.30 19.91 -6.26
CA MET A 1 -2.19 18.79 -5.31
C MET A 1 -2.89 17.62 -5.92
N THR A 2 -2.29 16.44 -5.89
CA THR A 2 -2.93 15.23 -6.41
C THR A 2 -3.91 14.73 -5.36
N THR A 3 -5.17 14.53 -5.74
CA THR A 3 -6.20 14.03 -4.82
C THR A 3 -6.26 12.51 -4.82
N ALA A 4 -6.74 11.91 -3.72
CA ALA A 4 -7.01 10.47 -3.66
C ALA A 4 -7.91 9.99 -4.80
N ALA A 5 -8.93 10.78 -5.16
CA ALA A 5 -9.83 10.49 -6.27
C ALA A 5 -9.13 10.45 -7.63
N GLU A 6 -8.10 11.28 -7.85
CA GLU A 6 -7.31 11.24 -9.10
C GLU A 6 -6.49 9.96 -9.20
N ILE A 7 -5.81 9.56 -8.12
CA ILE A 7 -5.02 8.32 -8.11
C ILE A 7 -5.95 7.12 -8.27
N ALA A 8 -7.08 7.08 -7.56
CA ALA A 8 -8.11 6.06 -7.74
C ALA A 8 -8.55 5.91 -9.21
N ARG A 9 -8.84 7.03 -9.89
CA ARG A 9 -9.20 7.02 -11.32
C ARG A 9 -8.06 6.48 -12.19
N ASP A 10 -6.82 6.86 -11.91
CA ASP A 10 -5.67 6.33 -12.65
C ASP A 10 -5.52 4.83 -12.47
N LEU A 11 -5.66 4.33 -11.23
CA LEU A 11 -5.56 2.90 -10.94
C LEU A 11 -6.62 2.08 -11.69
N LEU A 12 -7.86 2.57 -11.75
CA LEU A 12 -8.93 1.96 -12.54
C LEU A 12 -8.62 2.02 -14.05
N ARG A 13 -8.21 3.20 -14.54
CA ARG A 13 -7.94 3.45 -15.97
C ARG A 13 -6.83 2.57 -16.52
N ILE A 14 -5.76 2.36 -15.76
CA ILE A 14 -4.62 1.53 -16.20
C ILE A 14 -4.81 0.04 -15.89
N GLY A 15 -5.94 -0.34 -15.29
CA GLY A 15 -6.20 -1.72 -14.87
C GLY A 15 -5.36 -2.20 -13.68
N ALA A 16 -4.72 -1.28 -12.95
CA ALA A 16 -4.04 -1.59 -11.70
C ALA A 16 -5.02 -2.04 -10.62
N VAL A 17 -6.28 -1.60 -10.70
CA VAL A 17 -7.37 -2.14 -9.87
C VAL A 17 -8.51 -2.60 -10.76
N SER A 18 -8.99 -3.82 -10.53
CA SER A 18 -10.13 -4.43 -11.20
C SER A 18 -11.22 -4.79 -10.21
N LEU A 19 -12.47 -4.50 -10.57
CA LEU A 19 -13.66 -4.74 -9.75
C LEU A 19 -14.58 -5.75 -10.45
N ARG A 20 -14.91 -6.85 -9.77
CA ARG A 20 -15.79 -7.93 -10.22
C ARG A 20 -16.69 -8.41 -9.07
N PRO A 21 -17.70 -7.62 -8.67
CA PRO A 21 -18.62 -7.97 -7.59
C PRO A 21 -19.46 -9.22 -7.89
N ASP A 22 -19.75 -9.48 -9.18
CA ASP A 22 -20.59 -10.60 -9.61
C ASP A 22 -19.79 -11.87 -9.95
N ASP A 23 -18.54 -11.71 -10.40
CA ASP A 23 -17.62 -12.80 -10.77
C ASP A 23 -16.27 -12.65 -10.02
N PRO A 24 -16.22 -12.96 -8.72
CA PRO A 24 -15.09 -12.62 -7.87
C PRO A 24 -13.82 -13.40 -8.20
N PHE A 25 -12.69 -12.75 -7.99
CA PHE A 25 -11.37 -13.36 -8.07
C PHE A 25 -11.16 -14.36 -6.93
N THR A 26 -10.31 -15.36 -7.16
CA THR A 26 -9.77 -16.21 -6.09
C THR A 26 -8.36 -15.74 -5.74
N TRP A 27 -8.16 -15.24 -4.52
CA TRP A 27 -6.84 -14.88 -4.01
C TRP A 27 -6.00 -16.11 -3.69
N ALA A 28 -4.69 -15.93 -3.53
CA ALA A 28 -3.76 -17.03 -3.20
C ALA A 28 -4.10 -17.74 -1.86
N SER A 29 -4.79 -17.06 -0.94
CA SER A 29 -5.32 -17.65 0.29
C SER A 29 -6.55 -18.54 0.07
N GLY A 30 -7.02 -18.67 -1.17
CA GLY A 30 -8.28 -19.29 -1.55
C GLY A 30 -9.50 -18.40 -1.36
N ARG A 31 -9.40 -17.26 -0.65
CA ARG A 31 -10.50 -16.31 -0.43
C ARG A 31 -11.01 -15.71 -1.74
N LEU A 32 -12.32 -15.63 -1.87
CA LEU A 32 -12.99 -14.87 -2.92
C LEU A 32 -12.88 -13.38 -2.62
N SER A 33 -12.61 -12.59 -3.67
CA SER A 33 -12.56 -11.14 -3.58
C SER A 33 -13.19 -10.52 -4.81
N PRO A 34 -14.09 -9.53 -4.64
CA PRO A 34 -14.60 -8.76 -5.76
C PRO A 34 -13.57 -7.76 -6.29
N VAL A 35 -12.38 -7.67 -5.67
CA VAL A 35 -11.35 -6.68 -6.02
C VAL A 35 -10.00 -7.37 -6.20
N TYR A 36 -9.31 -6.98 -7.26
CA TYR A 36 -7.92 -7.33 -7.50
C TYR A 36 -7.10 -6.07 -7.73
N THR A 37 -5.95 -5.98 -7.06
CA THR A 37 -5.04 -4.83 -7.13
C THR A 37 -3.63 -5.31 -7.47
N ASP A 38 -3.03 -4.69 -8.49
CA ASP A 38 -1.62 -4.82 -8.85
C ASP A 38 -1.01 -3.45 -9.14
N ASN A 39 -0.53 -2.78 -8.08
CA ASN A 39 0.07 -1.45 -8.19
C ASN A 39 1.44 -1.46 -8.88
N ARG A 40 2.05 -2.63 -9.13
CA ARG A 40 3.28 -2.72 -9.94
C ARG A 40 3.04 -2.25 -11.37
N LEU A 41 1.80 -2.34 -11.86
CA LEU A 41 1.41 -1.81 -13.17
C LEU A 41 1.65 -0.30 -13.28
N ILE A 42 1.54 0.47 -12.19
CA ILE A 42 1.81 1.91 -12.17
C ILE A 42 3.15 2.23 -12.83
N LEU A 43 4.17 1.39 -12.59
CA LEU A 43 5.54 1.62 -13.06
C LEU A 43 5.66 1.59 -14.59
N SER A 44 4.72 0.92 -15.26
CA SER A 44 4.63 0.81 -16.72
C SER A 44 3.95 2.03 -17.38
N TYR A 45 3.37 2.95 -16.60
CA TYR A 45 2.69 4.15 -17.10
C TYR A 45 3.40 5.40 -16.60
N PRO A 46 4.30 6.04 -17.39
CA PRO A 46 5.13 7.14 -16.93
C PRO A 46 4.37 8.32 -16.31
N GLU A 47 3.21 8.67 -16.88
CA GLU A 47 2.35 9.75 -16.38
C GLU A 47 1.80 9.44 -14.98
N VAL A 48 1.21 8.25 -14.79
CA VAL A 48 0.67 7.81 -13.50
C VAL A 48 1.79 7.62 -12.47
N ARG A 49 2.91 7.01 -12.89
CA ARG A 49 4.09 6.83 -12.03
C ARG A 49 4.62 8.15 -11.50
N SER A 50 4.76 9.15 -12.37
CA SER A 50 5.23 10.47 -11.95
C SER A 50 4.26 11.14 -10.99
N ARG A 51 2.95 11.06 -11.27
CA ARG A 51 1.90 11.59 -10.39
C ARG A 51 1.92 10.95 -9.00
N VAL A 52 2.09 9.62 -8.93
CA VAL A 52 2.19 8.88 -7.66
C VAL A 52 3.42 9.31 -6.87
N ALA A 53 4.57 9.46 -7.52
CA ALA A 53 5.79 9.88 -6.84
C ALA A 53 5.72 11.36 -6.38
N ASP A 54 5.07 12.25 -7.12
CA ASP A 54 4.81 13.63 -6.70
C ASP A 54 3.82 13.68 -5.52
N ALA A 55 2.82 12.79 -5.50
CA ALA A 55 1.89 12.66 -4.38
C ALA A 55 2.56 12.10 -3.12
N PHE A 56 3.50 11.15 -3.26
CA PHE A 56 4.33 10.72 -2.14
C PHE A 56 5.22 11.83 -1.60
N LEU A 57 5.76 12.71 -2.45
CA LEU A 57 6.53 13.87 -2.00
C LEU A 57 5.67 14.83 -1.17
N GLN A 58 4.39 15.00 -1.53
CA GLN A 58 3.43 15.77 -0.74
C GLN A 58 3.14 15.10 0.61
N ALA A 59 2.84 13.79 0.60
CA ALA A 59 2.61 13.02 1.83
C ALA A 59 3.82 13.00 2.77
N LEU A 60 5.04 12.97 2.21
CA LEU A 60 6.29 13.08 2.97
C LEU A 60 6.39 14.41 3.72
N ALA A 61 6.06 15.52 3.06
CA ALA A 61 6.08 16.85 3.67
C ALA A 61 5.08 16.96 4.84
N GLU A 62 3.93 16.28 4.75
CA GLU A 62 2.93 16.21 5.82
C GLU A 62 3.35 15.31 6.99
N ALA A 63 4.09 14.23 6.71
CA ALA A 63 4.61 13.31 7.73
C ALA A 63 5.72 13.94 8.60
N GLY A 64 6.37 15.01 8.10
CA GLY A 64 7.38 15.79 8.82
C GLY A 64 8.80 15.55 8.31
N GLU A 65 9.77 16.18 8.98
CA GLU A 65 11.19 16.09 8.57
C GLU A 65 11.77 14.69 8.81
N VAL A 66 12.40 14.15 7.77
CA VAL A 66 13.09 12.85 7.77
C VAL A 66 14.45 12.95 7.07
N ASP A 67 15.34 12.03 7.40
CA ASP A 67 16.71 11.95 6.90
C ASP A 67 16.87 10.95 5.75
N ALA A 68 15.91 10.05 5.55
CA ALA A 68 15.97 9.00 4.53
C ALA A 68 14.58 8.44 4.16
N VAL A 69 14.57 7.70 3.05
CA VAL A 69 13.44 6.87 2.62
C VAL A 69 13.87 5.40 2.67
N SER A 70 13.02 4.55 3.25
CA SER A 70 13.13 3.09 3.11
C SER A 70 11.91 2.53 2.40
N ALA A 71 12.00 1.31 1.89
CA ALA A 71 10.87 0.65 1.21
C ALA A 71 10.77 -0.84 1.56
N THR A 72 9.54 -1.37 1.52
CA THR A 72 9.32 -2.82 1.65
C THR A 72 9.71 -3.52 0.35
N ALA A 73 10.49 -4.60 0.45
CA ALA A 73 10.76 -5.45 -0.71
C ALA A 73 9.52 -6.29 -1.07
N THR A 74 9.13 -6.42 -2.35
CA THR A 74 9.78 -5.85 -3.55
C THR A 74 8.98 -4.70 -4.16
N ALA A 75 7.66 -4.69 -3.98
CA ALA A 75 6.76 -3.79 -4.68
C ALA A 75 6.89 -2.32 -4.21
N GLY A 76 7.23 -2.07 -2.95
CA GLY A 76 7.53 -0.73 -2.44
C GLY A 76 8.81 -0.11 -3.00
N ILE A 77 9.79 -0.92 -3.43
CA ILE A 77 11.14 -0.45 -3.81
C ILE A 77 11.11 0.61 -4.93
N PRO A 78 10.41 0.40 -6.07
CA PRO A 78 10.43 1.39 -7.14
C PRO A 78 9.78 2.71 -6.73
N HIS A 79 8.72 2.65 -5.93
CA HIS A 79 8.04 3.84 -5.41
C HIS A 79 8.93 4.60 -4.42
N GLY A 80 9.56 3.90 -3.47
CA GLY A 80 10.46 4.49 -2.50
C GLY A 80 11.71 5.10 -3.15
N ALA A 81 12.29 4.44 -4.15
CA ALA A 81 13.43 4.98 -4.89
C ALA A 81 13.08 6.28 -5.64
N LEU A 82 11.90 6.33 -6.26
CA LEU A 82 11.42 7.54 -6.95
C LEU A 82 11.08 8.69 -6.00
N LEU A 83 10.59 8.37 -4.80
CA LEU A 83 10.38 9.36 -3.74
C LEU A 83 11.72 9.90 -3.23
N ALA A 84 12.68 9.01 -2.96
CA ALA A 84 14.01 9.39 -2.48
C ALA A 84 14.73 10.32 -3.47
N ASP A 85 14.68 9.99 -4.77
CA ASP A 85 15.22 10.81 -5.85
C ASP A 85 14.60 12.22 -5.86
N ARG A 86 13.26 12.31 -5.81
CA ARG A 86 12.54 13.59 -5.76
C ARG A 86 12.83 14.42 -4.52
N ALA A 87 12.95 13.75 -3.37
CA ALA A 87 13.21 14.40 -2.09
C ALA A 87 14.70 14.76 -1.90
N GLY A 88 15.60 14.26 -2.77
CA GLY A 88 17.04 14.39 -2.59
C GLY A 88 17.56 13.66 -1.35
N LEU A 89 16.90 12.55 -0.95
CA LEU A 89 17.19 11.81 0.27
C LEU A 89 17.90 10.46 -0.01
N PRO A 90 18.71 9.95 0.94
CA PRO A 90 19.21 8.59 0.91
C PRO A 90 18.09 7.54 0.83
N PHE A 91 18.39 6.42 0.16
CA PHE A 91 17.45 5.31 -0.02
C PHE A 91 18.00 3.99 0.55
N SER A 92 17.12 3.22 1.20
CA SER A 92 17.34 1.84 1.64
C SER A 92 16.11 0.98 1.35
N TYR A 93 16.20 -0.33 1.51
CA TYR A 93 15.00 -1.19 1.50
C TYR A 93 15.14 -2.39 2.43
N VAL A 94 14.01 -2.96 2.82
CA VAL A 94 13.92 -4.08 3.76
C VAL A 94 13.44 -5.34 3.06
N ARG A 95 14.24 -6.39 3.11
CA ARG A 95 13.90 -7.73 2.59
C ARG A 95 12.85 -8.40 3.47
N SER A 96 12.04 -9.25 2.85
CA SER A 96 11.05 -10.09 3.54
C SER A 96 11.69 -11.14 4.45
N ALA A 97 12.93 -11.54 4.18
CA ALA A 97 13.70 -12.48 5.00
C ALA A 97 15.19 -12.13 5.03
N ALA A 98 15.90 -12.56 6.08
CA ALA A 98 17.35 -12.41 6.21
C ALA A 98 18.11 -13.17 5.11
N LYS A 99 19.39 -12.82 4.86
CA LYS A 99 20.27 -13.65 4.01
C LYS A 99 20.63 -14.94 4.75
N GLY A 100 20.67 -16.06 4.03
CA GLY A 100 20.97 -17.39 4.59
C GLY A 100 22.41 -17.56 5.11
N HIS A 101 23.34 -16.67 4.75
CA HIS A 101 24.73 -16.69 5.21
C HIS A 101 25.23 -15.25 5.47
N GLY A 102 25.71 -14.96 6.69
CA GLY A 102 26.24 -13.65 7.11
C GLY A 102 25.45 -12.97 8.23
N ARG A 103 25.73 -11.68 8.50
CA ARG A 103 24.91 -10.81 9.40
C ARG A 103 23.45 -10.97 8.96
N GLN A 104 22.56 -11.35 9.87
CA GLN A 104 21.12 -11.61 9.64
C GLN A 104 20.32 -10.33 9.28
N ASN A 105 20.96 -9.40 8.57
CA ASN A 105 20.41 -8.10 8.26
C ASN A 105 19.41 -8.23 7.11
N ARG A 106 18.19 -7.72 7.33
CA ARG A 106 17.16 -7.59 6.31
C ARG A 106 17.27 -6.28 5.53
N ILE A 107 18.02 -5.31 6.05
CA ILE A 107 18.16 -3.97 5.45
C ILE A 107 19.28 -3.98 4.41
N GLU A 108 18.97 -3.45 3.23
CA GLU A 108 19.92 -3.19 2.15
C GLU A 108 20.04 -1.67 1.95
N GLY A 109 21.27 -1.19 1.77
CA GLY A 109 21.59 0.23 1.86
C GLY A 109 22.20 0.61 3.21
N ARG A 110 22.24 1.91 3.53
CA ARG A 110 22.80 2.44 4.78
C ARG A 110 21.67 3.01 5.64
N VAL A 111 21.50 2.45 6.84
CA VAL A 111 20.62 2.96 7.88
C VAL A 111 21.44 3.13 9.15
N GLU A 112 21.35 4.30 9.76
CA GLU A 112 22.11 4.67 10.96
C GLU A 112 21.19 4.75 12.18
N ALA A 113 21.72 4.47 13.37
CA ALA A 113 20.96 4.58 14.60
C ALA A 113 20.57 6.05 14.86
N GLY A 114 19.32 6.30 15.25
CA GLY A 114 18.74 7.64 15.40
C GLY A 114 18.28 8.28 14.08
N GLN A 115 18.51 7.64 12.93
CA GLN A 115 18.06 8.17 11.64
C GLN A 115 16.55 8.13 11.54
N ARG A 116 15.93 9.25 11.17
CA ARG A 116 14.49 9.38 10.95
C ARG A 116 14.17 9.04 9.50
N LEU A 117 13.19 8.18 9.27
CA LEU A 117 12.83 7.78 7.90
C LEU A 117 11.33 7.51 7.75
N VAL A 118 10.86 7.60 6.51
CA VAL A 118 9.58 7.01 6.10
C VAL A 118 9.80 5.65 5.49
N LEU A 119 8.82 4.76 5.64
CA LEU A 119 8.80 3.45 4.99
C LEU A 119 7.72 3.40 3.90
N VAL A 120 8.11 3.11 2.66
CA VAL A 120 7.23 3.13 1.49
C VAL A 120 6.74 1.73 1.12
N GLU A 121 5.45 1.61 0.84
CA GLU A 121 4.77 0.39 0.37
C GLU A 121 3.87 0.67 -0.85
N ASP A 122 3.58 -0.34 -1.66
CA ASP A 122 2.62 -0.20 -2.76
C ASP A 122 1.16 -0.38 -2.31
N LEU A 123 0.88 -1.37 -1.47
CA LEU A 123 -0.46 -1.77 -1.05
C LEU A 123 -0.48 -2.24 0.40
N VAL A 124 -1.37 -1.65 1.20
CA VAL A 124 -1.68 -2.16 2.54
C VAL A 124 -2.98 -2.98 2.50
N SER A 125 -2.85 -4.28 2.77
CA SER A 125 -3.98 -5.17 3.04
C SER A 125 -4.23 -5.29 4.55
N THR A 126 -3.52 -6.18 5.25
CA THR A 126 -3.53 -6.30 6.72
C THR A 126 -2.39 -5.52 7.38
N GLY A 127 -1.39 -5.06 6.60
CA GLY A 127 -0.22 -4.33 7.10
C GLY A 127 0.95 -5.18 7.60
N GLY A 128 0.78 -6.51 7.72
CA GLY A 128 1.80 -7.39 8.34
C GLY A 128 3.20 -7.29 7.71
N SER A 129 3.30 -7.23 6.38
CA SER A 129 4.59 -7.14 5.67
C SER A 129 5.34 -5.84 5.97
N VAL A 130 4.65 -4.69 5.83
CA VAL A 130 5.26 -3.38 6.06
C VAL A 130 5.54 -3.12 7.54
N LEU A 131 4.70 -3.60 8.46
CA LEU A 131 4.97 -3.52 9.90
C LEU A 131 6.16 -4.38 10.31
N SER A 132 6.32 -5.58 9.72
CA SER A 132 7.53 -6.38 9.93
C SER A 132 8.79 -5.68 9.39
N ALA A 133 8.68 -4.91 8.31
CA ALA A 133 9.77 -4.09 7.79
C ALA A 133 10.09 -2.90 8.69
N ALA A 134 9.07 -2.24 9.24
CA ALA A 134 9.23 -1.17 10.22
C ALA A 134 9.96 -1.68 11.48
N GLU A 135 9.61 -2.88 11.96
CA GLU A 135 10.28 -3.49 13.12
C GLU A 135 11.76 -3.72 12.86
N ALA A 136 12.14 -4.26 11.70
CA ALA A 136 13.55 -4.46 11.36
C ALA A 136 14.35 -3.14 11.30
N LEU A 137 13.72 -2.04 10.89
CA LEU A 137 14.34 -0.71 10.88
C LEU A 137 14.52 -0.18 12.31
N ARG A 138 13.51 -0.39 13.18
CA ARG A 138 13.57 -0.04 14.61
C ARG A 138 14.63 -0.85 15.36
N GLU A 139 14.74 -2.15 15.08
CA GLU A 139 15.81 -3.01 15.61
C GLU A 139 17.22 -2.55 15.20
N ALA A 140 17.34 -1.94 14.02
CA ALA A 140 18.58 -1.30 13.55
C ALA A 140 18.81 0.09 14.16
N GLY A 141 17.90 0.57 15.00
CA GLY A 141 17.99 1.85 15.71
C GLY A 141 17.38 3.04 14.98
N ALA A 142 16.69 2.85 13.85
CA ALA A 142 16.05 3.94 13.12
C ALA A 142 14.68 4.32 13.72
N GLU A 143 14.28 5.57 13.52
CA GLU A 143 12.94 6.08 13.84
C GLU A 143 12.07 6.02 12.58
N VAL A 144 11.11 5.10 12.54
CA VAL A 144 10.10 5.04 11.47
C VAL A 144 9.01 6.06 11.77
N VAL A 145 9.08 7.22 11.10
CA VAL A 145 8.18 8.36 11.32
C VAL A 145 6.76 8.06 10.82
N ALA A 146 6.66 7.45 9.64
CA ALA A 146 5.40 7.03 9.05
C ALA A 146 5.62 5.93 8.02
N VAL A 147 4.56 5.17 7.73
CA VAL A 147 4.45 4.37 6.52
C VAL A 147 3.66 5.16 5.48
N LEU A 148 4.20 5.24 4.27
CA LEU A 148 3.52 5.84 3.11
C LEU A 148 3.15 4.72 2.13
N ALA A 149 1.87 4.60 1.78
CA ALA A 149 1.41 3.58 0.82
C ALA A 149 0.62 4.19 -0.35
N VAL A 150 0.67 3.57 -1.53
CA VAL A 150 -0.17 4.04 -2.66
C VAL A 150 -1.64 3.81 -2.36
N PHE A 151 -1.98 2.59 -1.91
CA PHE A 151 -3.36 2.17 -1.72
C PHE A 151 -3.53 1.39 -0.41
N THR A 152 -4.71 1.49 0.20
CA THR A 152 -5.15 0.60 1.27
C THR A 152 -6.55 0.07 1.00
N TYR A 153 -6.80 -1.19 1.35
CA TYR A 153 -8.18 -1.71 1.40
C TYR A 153 -8.97 -1.11 2.59
N GLY A 154 -8.28 -0.54 3.58
CA GLY A 154 -8.90 0.02 4.78
C GLY A 154 -9.62 -1.04 5.61
N PHE A 155 -9.02 -2.23 5.74
CA PHE A 155 -9.58 -3.28 6.60
C PHE A 155 -9.42 -2.91 8.08
N PRO A 156 -10.42 -3.20 8.94
CA PRO A 156 -10.31 -2.94 10.38
C PRO A 156 -9.11 -3.62 11.06
N GLU A 157 -8.65 -4.75 10.52
CA GLU A 157 -7.46 -5.44 11.00
C GLU A 157 -6.18 -4.61 10.80
N ALA A 158 -6.03 -3.95 9.64
CA ALA A 158 -4.87 -3.10 9.39
C ALA A 158 -4.89 -1.88 10.32
N GLU A 159 -6.05 -1.23 10.49
CA GLU A 159 -6.19 -0.09 11.40
C GLU A 159 -5.74 -0.44 12.82
N ARG A 160 -6.16 -1.60 13.34
CA ARG A 160 -5.71 -2.10 14.65
C ARG A 160 -4.21 -2.37 14.68
N ALA A 161 -3.67 -3.06 13.67
CA ALA A 161 -2.26 -3.43 13.63
C ALA A 161 -1.32 -2.21 13.61
N PHE A 162 -1.66 -1.17 12.83
CA PHE A 162 -0.88 0.07 12.80
C PHE A 162 -0.99 0.86 14.11
N ALA A 163 -2.19 0.90 14.73
CA ALA A 163 -2.40 1.54 16.02
C ALA A 163 -1.59 0.84 17.14
N GLU A 164 -1.62 -0.49 17.20
CA GLU A 164 -0.85 -1.30 18.16
C GLU A 164 0.67 -1.13 17.96
N ALA A 165 1.13 -1.05 16.72
CA ALA A 165 2.54 -0.83 16.40
C ALA A 165 3.01 0.62 16.64
N GLY A 166 2.09 1.56 16.89
CA GLY A 166 2.39 2.98 17.02
C GLY A 166 3.07 3.55 15.77
N VAL A 167 2.65 3.13 14.58
CA VAL A 167 3.18 3.60 13.29
C VAL A 167 2.07 4.34 12.55
N PRO A 168 2.21 5.65 12.26
CA PRO A 168 1.26 6.35 11.40
C PRO A 168 1.24 5.75 9.99
N LEU A 169 0.05 5.52 9.44
CA LEU A 169 -0.16 5.13 8.05
C LEU A 169 -0.74 6.30 7.26
N VAL A 170 -0.05 6.70 6.19
CA VAL A 170 -0.54 7.70 5.22
C VAL A 170 -0.70 7.00 3.87
N THR A 171 -1.89 7.09 3.27
CA THR A 171 -2.19 6.46 1.98
C THR A 171 -2.57 7.48 0.94
N LEU A 172 -2.02 7.36 -0.27
CA LEU A 172 -2.33 8.27 -1.37
C LEU A 172 -3.78 8.13 -1.87
N THR A 173 -4.34 6.92 -1.79
CA THR A 173 -5.75 6.64 -2.00
C THR A 173 -6.18 5.42 -1.18
N ASP A 174 -7.48 5.21 -1.07
CA ASP A 174 -8.07 4.07 -0.38
C ASP A 174 -9.19 3.41 -1.19
N PHE A 175 -9.73 2.33 -0.64
CA PHE A 175 -10.85 1.61 -1.23
C PHE A 175 -12.10 2.47 -1.41
N THR A 176 -12.40 3.35 -0.45
CA THR A 176 -13.60 4.21 -0.49
C THR A 176 -13.52 5.17 -1.68
N SER A 177 -12.39 5.86 -1.84
CA SER A 177 -12.10 6.75 -2.95
C SER A 177 -12.14 6.04 -4.30
N LEU A 178 -11.67 4.79 -4.33
CA LEU A 178 -11.73 3.94 -5.52
C LEU A 178 -13.16 3.53 -5.88
N ALA A 179 -13.95 3.11 -4.91
CA ALA A 179 -15.36 2.75 -5.13
C ALA A 179 -16.17 3.95 -5.62
N ASP A 180 -15.93 5.13 -5.05
CA ASP A 180 -16.55 6.38 -5.50
C ASP A 180 -16.11 6.78 -6.92
N ALA A 181 -14.83 6.64 -7.25
CA ALA A 181 -14.32 6.90 -8.60
C ALA A 181 -14.91 5.93 -9.64
N ALA A 182 -15.06 4.66 -9.28
CA ALA A 182 -15.66 3.64 -10.12
C ALA A 182 -17.16 3.91 -10.37
N ARG A 183 -17.89 4.35 -9.34
CA ARG A 183 -19.29 4.78 -9.48
C ARG A 183 -19.42 6.01 -10.40
N GLN A 184 -18.59 7.03 -10.19
CA GLN A 184 -18.65 8.27 -10.96
C GLN A 184 -18.29 8.09 -12.45
N SER A 185 -17.44 7.10 -12.77
CA SER A 185 -17.06 6.78 -14.15
C SER A 185 -18.05 5.85 -14.86
N GLY A 186 -19.07 5.36 -14.17
CA GLY A 186 -20.01 4.36 -14.71
C GLY A 186 -19.41 2.94 -14.82
N ALA A 187 -18.25 2.69 -14.20
CA ALA A 187 -17.60 1.38 -14.17
C ALA A 187 -18.31 0.38 -13.25
N LEU A 188 -19.19 0.86 -12.36
CA LEU A 188 -20.03 0.04 -11.48
C LEU A 188 -21.48 0.54 -11.47
N ALA A 189 -22.43 -0.39 -11.44
CA ALA A 189 -23.82 -0.10 -11.12
C ALA A 189 -23.98 0.17 -9.60
N ASP A 190 -25.01 0.91 -9.21
CA ASP A 190 -25.23 1.26 -7.79
C ASP A 190 -25.36 0.01 -6.88
N GLY A 191 -25.98 -1.07 -7.36
CA GLY A 191 -26.11 -2.32 -6.61
C GLY A 191 -24.78 -3.05 -6.36
N ALA A 192 -23.77 -2.83 -7.21
CA ALA A 192 -22.44 -3.41 -7.02
C ALA A 192 -21.67 -2.75 -5.87
N LEU A 193 -22.00 -1.51 -5.52
CA LEU A 193 -21.32 -0.77 -4.46
C LEU A 193 -21.60 -1.40 -3.08
N THR A 194 -22.82 -1.87 -2.84
CA THR A 194 -23.17 -2.58 -1.60
C THR A 194 -22.32 -3.83 -1.41
N ALA A 195 -22.18 -4.66 -2.46
CA ALA A 195 -21.37 -5.87 -2.39
C ALA A 195 -19.89 -5.58 -2.08
N LEU A 196 -19.35 -4.48 -2.59
CA LEU A 196 -18.00 -4.00 -2.31
C LEU A 196 -17.83 -3.53 -0.86
N HIS A 197 -18.82 -2.81 -0.32
CA HIS A 197 -18.81 -2.39 1.08
C HIS A 197 -18.91 -3.57 2.04
N ASP A 198 -19.80 -4.53 1.77
CA ASP A 198 -19.95 -5.75 2.57
C ASP A 198 -18.67 -6.57 2.59
N TRP A 199 -18.01 -6.69 1.44
CA TRP A 199 -16.71 -7.37 1.34
C TRP A 199 -15.63 -6.65 2.14
N ARG A 200 -15.55 -5.31 2.09
CA ARG A 200 -14.54 -4.57 2.86
C ARG A 200 -14.75 -4.73 4.37
N ALA A 201 -16.00 -4.75 4.83
CA ALA A 201 -16.33 -4.85 6.24
C ALA A 201 -15.97 -6.23 6.83
N ASP A 202 -16.23 -7.30 6.08
CA ASP A 202 -15.95 -8.69 6.50
C ASP A 202 -15.49 -9.53 5.29
N PRO A 203 -14.22 -9.39 4.84
CA PRO A 203 -13.74 -10.06 3.64
C PRO A 203 -13.72 -11.58 3.79
N THR A 204 -13.54 -12.08 5.02
CA THR A 204 -13.53 -13.51 5.31
C THR A 204 -14.93 -14.08 5.24
N GLY A 205 -15.88 -13.54 6.00
CA GLY A 205 -17.25 -14.05 6.00
C GLY A 205 -17.97 -13.79 4.68
N TRP A 206 -17.67 -12.69 3.97
CA TRP A 206 -18.17 -12.46 2.62
C TRP A 206 -17.75 -13.59 1.67
N SER A 207 -16.48 -13.99 1.73
CA SER A 207 -15.96 -15.09 0.93
C SER A 207 -16.54 -16.45 1.33
N GLU A 208 -16.81 -16.68 2.60
CA GLU A 208 -17.39 -17.95 3.09
C GLU A 208 -18.85 -18.11 2.67
N ARG A 209 -19.66 -17.05 2.80
CA ARG A 209 -21.07 -17.04 2.39
C ARG A 209 -21.23 -17.43 0.92
N ARG A 210 -20.42 -16.83 0.03
CA ARG A 210 -20.47 -17.13 -1.41
C ARG A 210 -19.94 -18.49 -1.81
N ARG A 211 -19.06 -19.10 -1.01
CA ARG A 211 -18.61 -20.48 -1.25
C ARG A 211 -19.62 -21.53 -0.79
N GLY A 212 -20.46 -21.21 0.20
CA GLY A 212 -21.53 -22.09 0.67
C GLY A 212 -22.79 -22.08 -0.20
N GLU A 213 -22.88 -21.17 -1.18
CA GLU A 213 -24.00 -21.01 -2.10
C GLU A 213 -23.85 -21.82 -3.42
N GLY A 214 -22.70 -22.46 -3.65
CA GLY A 214 -22.40 -23.30 -4.83
C GLY A 214 -22.28 -24.78 -4.49
#